data_AF-A0A924TVS0-F1
#
_entry.id   AF-A0A924TVS0-F1
#
_cell.length_a   1.000
_cell.length_b   1.000
_cell.length_c   1.000
_cell.angle_alpha   90.00
_cell.angle_beta   90.00
_cell.angle_gamma   90.00
#
_symmetry.space_group_name_H-M   'P 1'
#
loop_
_entity.id
_entity.type
_entity.pdbx_description
1 polymer ?
#
loop_
_entity_poly.entity_id
_entity_poly.type
_entity_poly.pdbx_seq_one_letter_code
_entity_poly.pdbx_strand_id
1 'polypeptide(L)'
;MFDRPVSLPADVLAGAVNALTALVAVVSLGIVATGSLGPDVVALGIKAALVAVIAGGLVYALSGTTAAPAGIPSSATTVIFAALALQVGRDPQLDLASAQGLLSLVAVLGSAVVLMGLLQIGFGVAGFGRLARFVPQPVVAGFMSGIVLLILFAQVRPLLGLPLTSPLTDPATLSQIQPLALLIGVPAAAAVWLLGPKWREVPAPLLGLAAG
;
A
#
# COMPACT_ATOMS: atom_id res chain seq x y z
N MET A 1 -25.58 2.07 -18.57
CA MET A 1 -25.35 0.75 -19.16
C MET A 1 -24.35 0.97 -20.27
N PHE A 2 -23.07 0.66 -20.04
CA PHE A 2 -22.01 0.89 -21.02
C PHE A 2 -21.90 -0.37 -21.88
N ASP A 3 -22.46 -0.33 -23.09
CA ASP A 3 -22.25 -1.35 -24.12
C ASP A 3 -20.82 -1.18 -24.68
N ARG A 4 -19.82 -1.69 -23.95
CA ARG A 4 -18.53 -1.97 -24.56
C ARG A 4 -18.60 -3.37 -25.17
N PRO A 5 -18.25 -3.55 -26.46
CA PRO A 5 -18.12 -4.88 -27.02
C PRO A 5 -17.03 -5.63 -26.23
N VAL A 6 -17.42 -6.74 -25.60
CA VAL A 6 -16.51 -7.62 -24.86
C VAL A 6 -15.47 -8.13 -25.84
N SER A 7 -14.20 -7.79 -25.59
CA SER A 7 -13.10 -8.28 -26.40
C SER A 7 -12.05 -8.85 -25.47
N LEU A 8 -12.04 -10.18 -25.35
CA LEU A 8 -11.06 -10.93 -24.58
C LEU A 8 -9.62 -10.42 -24.74
N PRO A 9 -9.09 -10.12 -25.95
CA PRO A 9 -7.73 -9.60 -26.07
C PRO A 9 -7.55 -8.22 -25.44
N ALA A 10 -8.53 -7.32 -25.55
CA ALA A 10 -8.45 -6.00 -24.94
C ALA A 10 -8.60 -6.07 -23.41
N ASP A 11 -9.47 -6.94 -22.91
CA ASP A 11 -9.68 -7.15 -21.47
C ASP A 11 -8.45 -7.80 -20.82
N VAL A 12 -7.82 -8.77 -21.49
CA VAL A 12 -6.55 -9.38 -21.04
C VAL A 12 -5.43 -8.34 -21.02
N LEU A 13 -5.30 -7.51 -22.07
CA LEU A 13 -4.29 -6.46 -22.12
C LEU A 13 -4.51 -5.42 -21.02
N ALA A 14 -5.75 -4.95 -20.84
CA ALA A 14 -6.10 -4.00 -19.78
C ALA A 14 -5.84 -4.56 -18.38
N GLY A 15 -6.20 -5.84 -18.16
CA GLY A 15 -5.91 -6.56 -16.93
C GLY A 15 -4.41 -6.69 -16.66
N ALA A 16 -3.62 -7.02 -17.67
CA ALA A 16 -2.16 -7.13 -17.55
C ALA A 16 -1.50 -5.79 -17.21
N VAL A 17 -1.88 -4.70 -17.90
CA VAL A 17 -1.39 -3.35 -17.61
C VAL A 17 -1.78 -2.90 -16.20
N ASN A 18 -3.01 -3.17 -15.79
CA ASN A 18 -3.48 -2.86 -14.44
C ASN A 18 -2.72 -3.66 -13.37
N ALA A 19 -2.49 -4.96 -13.60
CA ALA A 19 -1.72 -5.82 -12.68
C ALA A 19 -0.28 -5.33 -12.53
N LEU A 20 0.39 -4.97 -13.64
CA LEU A 20 1.74 -4.44 -13.61
C LEU A 20 1.81 -3.09 -12.85
N THR A 21 0.84 -2.21 -13.07
CA THR A 21 0.76 -0.93 -12.36
C THR A 21 0.49 -1.13 -10.88
N ALA A 22 -0.42 -2.05 -10.54
CA ALA A 22 -0.76 -2.40 -9.16
C ALA A 22 0.43 -2.99 -8.42
N LEU A 23 1.28 -3.78 -9.10
CA LEU A 23 2.46 -4.38 -8.50
C LEU A 23 3.41 -3.33 -7.90
N VAL A 24 3.66 -2.23 -8.60
CA VAL A 24 4.51 -1.12 -8.11
C VAL A 24 3.93 -0.52 -6.82
N ALA A 25 2.63 -0.25 -6.81
CA ALA A 25 1.95 0.31 -5.65
C ALA A 25 1.92 -0.69 -4.46
N VAL A 26 1.60 -1.95 -4.71
CA VAL A 26 1.43 -2.98 -3.68
C VAL A 26 2.74 -3.29 -2.95
N VAL A 27 3.87 -3.34 -3.67
CA VAL A 27 5.19 -3.51 -3.04
C VAL A 27 5.48 -2.32 -2.11
N SER A 28 5.25 -1.10 -2.59
CA SER A 28 5.44 0.12 -1.79
C SER A 28 4.56 0.14 -0.55
N LEU A 29 3.28 -0.25 -0.67
CA LEU A 29 2.35 -0.32 0.45
C LEU A 29 2.72 -1.43 1.44
N GLY A 30 3.25 -2.56 0.98
CA GLY A 30 3.79 -3.61 1.86
C GLY A 30 4.95 -3.12 2.72
N ILE A 31 5.84 -2.30 2.13
CA ILE A 31 6.93 -1.65 2.88
C ILE A 31 6.37 -0.63 3.88
N VAL A 32 5.38 0.18 3.49
CA VAL A 32 4.74 1.14 4.41
C VAL A 32 4.04 0.41 5.57
N ALA A 33 3.41 -0.73 5.31
CA ALA A 33 2.67 -1.51 6.29
C ALA A 33 3.55 -2.06 7.43
N THR A 34 4.75 -2.56 7.12
CA THR A 34 5.59 -3.25 8.12
C THR A 34 6.99 -2.67 8.29
N GLY A 35 7.36 -1.66 7.51
CA GLY A 35 8.71 -1.08 7.51
C GLY A 35 9.18 -0.50 8.84
N SER A 36 8.24 -0.05 9.67
CA SER A 36 8.52 0.46 11.02
C SER A 36 8.89 -0.64 12.03
N LEU A 37 8.68 -1.92 11.68
CA LEU A 37 8.96 -3.08 12.55
C LEU A 37 10.38 -3.64 12.36
N GLY A 38 11.12 -3.17 11.37
CA GLY A 38 12.48 -3.62 11.08
C GLY A 38 12.61 -4.40 9.77
N PRO A 39 13.85 -4.60 9.28
CA PRO A 39 14.12 -5.11 7.94
C PRO A 39 13.60 -6.54 7.72
N ASP A 40 13.64 -7.39 8.74
CA ASP A 40 13.21 -8.79 8.65
C ASP A 40 11.70 -8.92 8.39
N VAL A 41 10.90 -7.95 8.85
CA VAL A 41 9.44 -7.93 8.70
C VAL A 41 9.02 -7.27 7.37
N VAL A 42 9.89 -6.50 6.70
CA VAL A 42 9.57 -5.85 5.42
C VAL A 42 9.25 -6.88 4.34
N ALA A 43 10.08 -7.91 4.21
CA ALA A 43 9.87 -8.98 3.24
C ALA A 43 8.53 -9.71 3.47
N LEU A 44 8.16 -9.89 4.75
CA LEU A 44 6.88 -10.47 5.13
C LEU A 44 5.70 -9.55 4.76
N GLY A 45 5.82 -8.24 4.99
CA GLY A 45 4.81 -7.25 4.62
C GLY A 45 4.56 -7.18 3.12
N ILE A 46 5.63 -7.20 2.31
CA ILE A 46 5.52 -7.26 0.84
C ILE A 46 4.79 -8.53 0.41
N LYS A 47 5.17 -9.70 0.95
CA LYS A 47 4.50 -10.97 0.65
C LYS A 47 3.01 -10.92 1.03
N ALA A 48 2.69 -10.41 2.22
CA ALA A 48 1.31 -10.27 2.69
C ALA A 48 0.49 -9.33 1.78
N ALA A 49 1.07 -8.20 1.35
CA ALA A 49 0.40 -7.27 0.45
C ALA A 49 0.12 -7.89 -0.94
N LEU A 50 1.05 -8.68 -1.47
CA LEU A 50 0.87 -9.42 -2.72
C LEU A 50 -0.22 -10.49 -2.58
N VAL A 51 -0.22 -11.25 -1.49
CA VAL A 51 -1.29 -12.22 -1.21
C VAL A 51 -2.64 -11.52 -1.08
N ALA A 52 -2.69 -10.38 -0.38
CA ALA A 52 -3.91 -9.61 -0.20
C ALA A 52 -4.48 -9.06 -1.51
N VAL A 53 -3.65 -8.51 -2.41
CA VAL A 53 -4.14 -8.00 -3.71
C VAL A 53 -4.59 -9.13 -4.63
N ILE A 54 -3.90 -10.28 -4.63
CA ILE A 54 -4.26 -11.43 -5.48
C ILE A 54 -5.54 -12.09 -4.96
N ALA A 55 -5.56 -12.49 -3.68
CA ALA A 55 -6.69 -13.18 -3.09
C ALA A 55 -7.92 -12.25 -2.99
N GLY A 56 -7.73 -11.02 -2.53
CA GLY A 56 -8.80 -10.02 -2.45
C GLY A 56 -9.33 -9.63 -3.83
N GLY A 57 -8.43 -9.46 -4.81
CA GLY A 57 -8.79 -9.19 -6.20
C GLY A 57 -9.60 -10.32 -6.83
N LEU A 58 -9.21 -11.58 -6.59
CA LEU A 58 -9.96 -12.75 -7.06
C LEU A 58 -11.34 -12.84 -6.42
N VAL A 59 -11.44 -12.66 -5.10
CA VAL A 59 -12.72 -12.64 -4.39
C VAL A 59 -13.61 -11.51 -4.95
N TYR A 60 -13.06 -10.32 -5.16
CA TYR A 60 -13.83 -9.21 -5.72
C TYR A 60 -14.24 -9.42 -7.19
N ALA A 61 -13.40 -10.06 -7.99
CA ALA A 61 -13.73 -10.40 -9.37
C ALA A 61 -14.86 -11.43 -9.46
N LEU A 62 -14.93 -12.39 -8.53
CA LEU A 62 -15.96 -13.44 -8.51
C LEU A 62 -17.28 -13.00 -7.85
N SER A 63 -17.22 -12.10 -6.87
CA SER A 63 -18.39 -11.69 -6.07
C SER A 63 -18.88 -10.26 -6.35
N GLY A 64 -18.09 -9.45 -7.05
CA GLY A 64 -18.40 -8.06 -7.36
C GLY A 64 -19.45 -7.92 -8.46
N THR A 65 -20.20 -6.83 -8.41
CA THR A 65 -21.25 -6.51 -9.40
C THR A 65 -20.84 -5.42 -10.39
N THR A 66 -19.60 -4.93 -10.31
CA THR A 66 -19.07 -3.87 -11.18
C THR A 66 -18.52 -4.44 -12.48
N ALA A 67 -18.67 -3.73 -13.59
CA ALA A 67 -18.21 -4.17 -14.92
C ALA A 67 -16.69 -4.39 -15.03
N ALA A 68 -15.88 -3.74 -14.19
CA ALA A 68 -14.42 -3.91 -14.15
C ALA A 68 -13.96 -3.95 -12.68
N PRO A 69 -14.11 -5.09 -11.98
CA PRO A 69 -13.76 -5.21 -10.57
C PRO A 69 -12.23 -5.21 -10.41
N ALA A 70 -11.69 -4.15 -9.81
CA ALA A 70 -10.29 -4.06 -9.41
C ALA A 70 -10.20 -3.68 -7.93
N GLY A 71 -9.63 -4.57 -7.11
CA GLY A 71 -9.44 -4.38 -5.67
C GLY A 71 -7.95 -4.33 -5.34
N ILE A 72 -7.50 -3.26 -4.71
CA ILE A 72 -6.11 -3.05 -4.27
C ILE A 72 -6.14 -2.42 -2.87
N PRO A 73 -5.23 -2.77 -1.96
CA PRO A 73 -5.10 -2.06 -0.68
C PRO A 73 -4.99 -0.55 -0.91
N SER A 74 -5.79 0.24 -0.20
CA SER A 74 -5.69 1.70 -0.29
C SER A 74 -4.54 2.23 0.57
N SER A 75 -3.98 3.39 0.20
CA SER A 75 -2.97 4.06 1.01
C SER A 75 -3.46 4.36 2.43
N ALA A 76 -4.73 4.76 2.57
CA ALA A 76 -5.37 5.06 3.85
C ALA A 76 -5.42 3.83 4.77
N THR A 77 -5.98 2.72 4.27
CA THR A 77 -6.08 1.47 5.04
C THR A 77 -4.70 0.90 5.36
N THR A 78 -3.72 1.09 4.47
CA THR A 78 -2.34 0.66 4.71
C THR A 78 -1.70 1.42 5.87
N VAL A 79 -1.87 2.74 5.96
CA VAL A 79 -1.33 3.53 7.08
C VAL A 79 -2.02 3.17 8.41
N ILE A 80 -3.33 2.95 8.41
CA ILE A 80 -4.05 2.47 9.59
C ILE A 80 -3.54 1.09 10.01
N PHE A 81 -3.37 0.18 9.05
CA PHE A 81 -2.83 -1.15 9.29
C PHE A 81 -1.38 -1.09 9.78
N ALA A 82 -0.56 -0.17 9.28
CA ALA A 82 0.81 0.06 9.74
C ALA A 82 0.86 0.51 11.20
N ALA A 83 -0.09 1.35 11.63
CA ALA A 83 -0.22 1.76 13.03
C ALA A 83 -0.57 0.56 13.93
N LEU A 84 -1.50 -0.31 13.50
CA LEU A 84 -1.81 -1.56 14.20
C LEU A 84 -0.60 -2.50 14.24
N ALA A 85 0.08 -2.70 13.11
CA ALA A 85 1.28 -3.53 13.00
C ALA A 85 2.36 -3.05 13.96
N LEU A 86 2.60 -1.75 14.02
CA LEU A 86 3.55 -1.13 14.96
C LEU A 86 3.12 -1.30 16.42
N GLN A 87 1.84 -1.22 16.72
CA GLN A 87 1.33 -1.44 18.08
C GLN A 87 1.53 -2.89 18.53
N VAL A 88 1.18 -3.85 17.68
CA VAL A 88 1.36 -5.29 17.94
C VAL A 88 2.84 -5.63 18.04
N GLY A 89 3.68 -5.15 17.12
CA GLY A 89 5.11 -5.45 17.12
C GLY A 89 5.92 -4.80 18.25
N ARG A 90 5.29 -3.95 19.08
CA ARG A 90 5.87 -3.44 20.33
C ARG A 90 5.53 -4.28 21.55
N ASP A 91 4.71 -5.32 21.40
CA ASP A 91 4.41 -6.24 22.48
C ASP A 91 5.70 -6.96 22.92
N PRO A 92 6.14 -6.84 24.18
CA PRO A 92 7.33 -7.53 24.67
C PRO A 92 7.26 -9.06 24.56
N GLN A 93 6.07 -9.64 24.42
CA GLN A 93 5.87 -11.08 24.24
C GLN A 93 6.13 -11.53 22.80
N LEU A 94 6.21 -10.60 21.84
CA LEU A 94 6.45 -10.89 20.42
C LEU A 94 7.93 -10.68 20.07
N ASP A 95 8.68 -11.78 20.01
CA ASP A 95 10.04 -11.78 19.48
C ASP A 95 10.03 -11.82 17.95
N LEU A 96 10.16 -10.65 17.32
CA LEU A 96 10.19 -10.48 15.87
C LEU A 96 11.43 -11.08 15.19
N ALA A 97 12.47 -11.43 15.95
CA ALA A 97 13.64 -12.14 15.41
C ALA A 97 13.40 -13.66 15.31
N SER A 98 12.40 -14.19 16.03
CA SER A 98 12.04 -15.60 16.01
C SER A 98 11.02 -15.91 14.91
N ALA A 99 11.14 -17.09 14.29
CA ALA A 99 10.15 -17.57 13.33
C ALA A 99 8.73 -17.64 13.95
N GLN A 100 8.63 -18.01 15.23
CA GLN A 100 7.36 -18.11 15.95
C GLN A 100 6.72 -16.73 16.20
N GLY A 101 7.52 -15.71 16.53
CA GLY A 101 7.02 -14.35 16.71
C GLY A 101 6.56 -13.74 15.39
N LEU A 102 7.27 -13.99 14.28
CA LEU A 102 6.80 -13.59 12.94
C LEU A 102 5.48 -14.28 12.56
N LEU A 103 5.34 -15.58 12.82
CA LEU A 103 4.06 -16.29 12.61
C LEU A 103 2.94 -15.72 13.46
N SER A 104 3.22 -15.37 14.72
CA SER A 104 2.25 -14.78 15.64
C SER A 104 1.83 -13.38 15.19
N LEU A 105 2.77 -12.55 14.72
CA LEU A 105 2.49 -11.25 14.12
C LEU A 105 1.55 -11.39 12.91
N VAL A 106 1.85 -12.31 11.99
CA VAL A 106 0.99 -12.58 10.83
C VAL A 106 -0.39 -13.06 11.25
N ALA A 107 -0.48 -13.94 12.25
CA ALA A 107 -1.76 -14.45 12.75
C ALA A 107 -2.62 -13.33 13.33
N VAL A 108 -2.06 -12.47 14.18
CA VAL A 108 -2.77 -11.33 14.77
C VAL A 108 -3.21 -10.35 13.69
N LEU A 109 -2.29 -9.90 12.83
CA LEU A 109 -2.62 -8.92 11.80
C LEU A 109 -3.56 -9.48 10.73
N GLY A 110 -3.39 -10.74 10.35
CA GLY A 110 -4.29 -11.46 9.45
C GLY A 110 -5.69 -11.60 10.05
N SER A 111 -5.80 -11.94 11.34
CA SER A 111 -7.09 -12.01 12.03
C SER A 111 -7.81 -10.65 12.05
N ALA A 112 -7.06 -9.54 12.20
CA ALA A 112 -7.63 -8.20 12.13
C ALA A 112 -8.18 -7.88 10.73
N VAL A 113 -7.48 -8.29 9.66
CA VAL A 113 -7.96 -8.13 8.28
C VAL A 113 -9.22 -8.98 8.03
N VAL A 114 -9.25 -10.21 8.50
CA VAL A 114 -10.43 -11.08 8.40
C VAL A 114 -11.61 -10.47 9.17
N LEU A 115 -11.39 -10.01 10.41
CA LEU A 115 -12.41 -9.34 11.21
C LEU A 115 -12.93 -8.07 10.52
N MET A 116 -12.05 -7.26 9.95
CA MET A 116 -12.43 -6.10 9.16
C MET A 116 -13.34 -6.50 7.99
N GLY A 117 -13.00 -7.56 7.24
CA GLY A 117 -13.82 -8.06 6.14
C GLY A 117 -15.19 -8.55 6.59
N LEU A 118 -15.26 -9.30 7.70
CA LEU A 118 -16.52 -9.75 8.28
C LEU A 118 -17.41 -8.58 8.73
N LEU A 119 -16.81 -7.56 9.37
CA LEU A 119 -17.53 -6.35 9.75
C LEU A 119 -18.01 -5.57 8.52
N GLN A 120 -17.22 -5.49 7.46
CA GLN A 120 -17.63 -4.85 6.20
C GLN A 120 -18.82 -5.57 5.56
N ILE A 121 -18.82 -6.91 5.53
CA ILE A 121 -19.97 -7.70 5.06
C ILE A 121 -21.19 -7.41 5.93
N GLY A 122 -21.04 -7.46 7.26
CA GLY A 122 -22.12 -7.16 8.20
C GLY A 122 -22.72 -5.76 8.01
N PHE A 123 -21.88 -4.74 7.85
CA PHE A 123 -22.32 -3.37 7.58
C PHE A 123 -22.94 -3.20 6.19
N GLY A 124 -22.46 -3.94 5.19
CA GLY A 124 -23.06 -4.00 3.86
C GLY A 124 -24.48 -4.54 3.91
N VAL A 125 -24.68 -5.69 4.57
CA VAL A 125 -26.00 -6.33 4.73
C VAL A 125 -26.94 -5.46 5.58
N ALA A 126 -26.44 -4.82 6.64
CA ALA A 126 -27.22 -3.90 7.46
C ALA A 126 -27.57 -2.56 6.75
N GLY A 127 -27.03 -2.33 5.55
CA GLY A 127 -27.31 -1.11 4.78
C GLY A 127 -26.61 0.16 5.30
N PHE A 128 -25.59 0.01 6.16
CA PHE A 128 -24.78 1.12 6.67
C PHE A 128 -23.86 1.75 5.62
N GLY A 129 -23.74 1.15 4.42
CA GLY A 129 -23.02 1.78 3.30
C GLY A 129 -23.58 3.16 2.92
N ARG A 130 -24.86 3.46 3.24
CA ARG A 130 -25.45 4.80 3.06
C ARG A 130 -24.89 5.84 4.03
N LEU A 131 -24.38 5.41 5.18
CA LEU A 131 -23.88 6.30 6.23
C LEU A 131 -22.60 7.03 5.82
N ALA A 132 -21.79 6.41 4.95
CA ALA A 132 -20.59 7.03 4.37
C ALA A 132 -20.89 8.34 3.62
N ARG A 133 -22.14 8.54 3.15
CA ARG A 133 -22.57 9.76 2.44
C ARG A 133 -22.73 10.96 3.37
N PHE A 134 -22.82 10.76 4.68
CA PHE A 134 -22.96 11.84 5.67
C PHE A 134 -21.62 12.40 6.14
N VAL A 135 -20.50 11.80 5.77
CA VAL A 135 -19.18 12.32 6.13
C VAL A 135 -18.93 13.62 5.35
N PRO A 136 -18.72 14.76 6.01
CA PRO A 136 -18.46 16.01 5.32
C PRO A 136 -17.20 15.91 4.46
N GLN A 137 -17.25 16.44 3.24
CA GLN A 137 -16.09 16.49 2.33
C GLN A 137 -14.83 17.11 2.98
N PRO A 138 -14.93 18.17 3.81
CA PRO A 138 -13.76 18.71 4.51
C PRO A 138 -13.05 17.70 5.42
N VAL A 139 -13.79 16.77 6.05
CA VAL A 139 -13.22 15.74 6.93
C VAL A 139 -12.44 14.72 6.11
N VAL A 140 -13.01 14.26 5.00
CA VAL A 140 -12.32 13.31 4.10
C VAL A 140 -11.07 13.95 3.51
N ALA A 141 -11.15 15.20 3.06
CA ALA A 141 -10.02 15.93 2.53
C ALA A 141 -8.89 16.07 3.57
N GLY A 142 -9.23 16.51 4.81
CA GLY A 142 -8.24 16.64 5.89
C GLY A 142 -7.59 15.32 6.26
N PHE A 143 -8.37 14.24 6.35
CA PHE A 143 -7.86 12.89 6.61
C PHE A 143 -6.90 12.41 5.51
N MET A 144 -7.28 12.59 4.24
CA MET A 144 -6.43 12.22 3.10
C MET A 144 -5.14 13.04 3.03
N SER A 145 -5.21 14.35 3.29
CA SER A 145 -4.00 15.20 3.41
C SER A 145 -3.07 14.71 4.53
N GLY A 146 -3.63 14.32 5.69
CA GLY A 146 -2.85 13.72 6.78
C GLY A 146 -2.14 12.43 6.36
N ILE A 147 -2.83 11.53 5.66
CA ILE A 147 -2.24 10.29 5.12
C ILE A 147 -1.11 10.59 4.14
N VAL A 148 -1.28 11.56 3.24
CA VAL A 148 -0.24 11.96 2.28
C VAL A 148 1.02 12.43 3.02
N LEU A 149 0.86 13.26 4.06
CA LEU A 149 1.99 13.71 4.87
C LEU A 149 2.70 12.54 5.57
N LEU A 150 1.93 11.61 6.17
CA LEU A 150 2.51 10.42 6.82
C LEU A 150 3.32 9.56 5.84
N ILE A 151 2.81 9.37 4.62
CA ILE A 151 3.52 8.61 3.58
C ILE A 151 4.78 9.36 3.14
N LEU A 152 4.70 10.67 2.90
CA LEU A 152 5.88 11.47 2.53
C LEU A 152 6.97 11.39 3.60
N PHE A 153 6.62 11.51 4.88
CA PHE A 153 7.57 11.36 5.97
C PHE A 153 8.17 9.94 6.03
N ALA A 154 7.36 8.90 5.76
CA ALA A 154 7.88 7.54 5.67
C ALA A 154 8.87 7.34 4.52
N GLN A 155 8.76 8.11 3.42
CA GLN A 155 9.67 8.02 2.27
C GLN A 155 10.98 8.79 2.46
N VAL A 156 11.09 9.71 3.43
CA VAL A 156 12.33 10.49 3.65
C VAL A 156 13.54 9.57 3.91
N ARG A 157 13.37 8.54 4.73
CA ARG A 157 14.47 7.60 5.07
C ARG A 157 14.95 6.81 3.84
N PRO A 158 14.08 6.13 3.07
CA PRO A 158 14.46 5.51 1.80
C PRO A 158 15.17 6.46 0.84
N LEU A 159 14.70 7.70 0.70
CA LEU A 159 15.31 8.68 -0.21
C LEU A 159 16.73 9.07 0.20
N LEU A 160 17.04 9.03 1.50
CA LEU A 160 18.38 9.26 2.03
C LEU A 160 19.24 7.99 2.09
N GLY A 161 18.70 6.83 1.67
CA GLY A 161 19.37 5.53 1.78
C GLY A 161 19.53 5.03 3.22
N LEU A 162 18.69 5.53 4.14
CA LEU A 162 18.74 5.18 5.55
C LEU A 162 17.76 4.04 5.90
N PRO A 163 18.07 3.23 6.92
CA PRO A 163 17.11 2.23 7.44
C PRO A 163 15.79 2.87 7.87
N LEU A 164 14.67 2.19 7.63
CA LEU A 164 13.30 2.70 7.85
C LEU A 164 12.98 3.08 9.31
N THR A 165 13.72 2.50 10.27
CA THR A 165 13.56 2.73 11.71
C THR A 165 14.54 3.75 12.29
N SER A 166 15.51 4.22 11.49
CA SER A 166 16.58 5.08 11.97
C SER A 166 16.09 6.47 12.43
N PRO A 167 16.62 7.01 13.55
CA PRO A 167 16.28 8.34 14.02
C PRO A 167 17.01 9.41 13.20
N LEU A 168 16.26 10.31 12.56
CA LEU A 168 16.83 11.40 11.74
C LEU A 168 17.49 12.52 12.58
N THR A 169 17.39 12.45 13.91
CA THR A 169 17.97 13.43 14.83
C THR A 169 19.36 13.07 15.31
N ASP A 170 19.81 11.83 15.06
CA ASP A 170 21.09 11.33 15.54
C ASP A 170 22.22 11.62 14.52
N PRO A 171 23.29 12.35 14.91
CA PRO A 171 24.42 12.62 14.03
C PRO A 171 25.07 11.36 13.44
N ALA A 172 25.09 10.25 14.18
CA ALA A 172 25.64 9.00 13.67
C ALA A 172 24.80 8.44 12.52
N THR A 173 23.47 8.53 12.63
CA THR A 173 22.55 8.17 11.53
C THR A 173 22.75 9.09 10.31
N LEU A 174 22.91 10.40 10.52
CA LEU A 174 23.14 11.35 9.43
C LEU A 174 24.44 11.10 8.66
N SER A 175 25.45 10.51 9.32
CA SER A 175 26.70 10.13 8.64
C SER A 175 26.55 8.93 7.70
N GLN A 176 25.45 8.17 7.80
CA GLN A 176 25.17 6.98 6.97
C GLN A 176 24.34 7.31 5.71
N ILE A 177 24.02 8.59 5.49
CA ILE A 177 23.25 9.01 4.30
C ILE A 177 23.98 8.55 3.04
N GLN A 178 23.24 7.93 2.12
CA GLN A 178 23.75 7.50 0.82
C GLN A 178 23.20 8.44 -0.26
N PRO A 179 23.99 9.44 -0.72
CA PRO A 179 23.50 10.41 -1.72
C PRO A 179 23.06 9.76 -3.03
N LEU A 180 23.57 8.57 -3.34
CA LEU A 180 23.18 7.82 -4.53
C LEU A 180 21.70 7.40 -4.48
N ALA A 181 21.11 7.20 -3.30
CA ALA A 181 19.68 6.90 -3.15
C ALA A 181 18.81 8.07 -3.65
N LEU A 182 19.27 9.32 -3.47
CA LEU A 182 18.59 10.49 -4.02
C LEU A 182 18.64 10.51 -5.56
N LEU A 183 19.75 10.05 -6.15
CA LEU A 183 19.87 9.94 -7.60
C LEU A 183 18.97 8.85 -8.21
N ILE A 184 18.39 7.97 -7.39
CA ILE A 184 17.38 7.00 -7.84
C ILE A 184 15.98 7.58 -7.60
N GLY A 185 15.72 8.04 -6.38
CA GLY A 185 14.38 8.49 -5.98
C GLY A 185 13.93 9.80 -6.64
N VAL A 186 14.83 10.77 -6.84
CA VAL A 186 14.47 12.07 -7.43
C VAL A 186 14.11 11.93 -8.92
N PRO A 187 14.90 11.24 -9.77
CA PRO A 187 14.51 10.98 -11.14
C PRO A 187 13.22 10.17 -11.27
N ALA A 188 13.01 9.15 -10.42
CA ALA A 188 11.77 8.38 -10.40
C ALA A 188 10.55 9.30 -10.12
N ALA A 189 10.63 10.14 -9.08
CA ALA A 189 9.56 11.10 -8.77
C ALA A 189 9.36 12.14 -9.89
N ALA A 190 10.46 12.66 -10.46
CA ALA A 190 10.41 13.62 -11.55
C ALA A 190 9.78 13.02 -12.82
N ALA A 191 10.07 11.76 -13.15
CA ALA A 191 9.45 11.07 -14.28
C ALA A 191 7.93 10.95 -14.08
N VAL A 192 7.48 10.53 -12.90
CA VAL A 192 6.05 10.44 -12.55
C VAL A 192 5.37 11.81 -12.68
N TRP A 193 5.96 12.87 -12.13
CA TRP A 193 5.32 14.20 -12.09
C TRP A 193 5.39 14.98 -13.39
N LEU A 194 6.50 14.89 -14.13
CA LEU A 194 6.74 15.69 -15.34
C LEU A 194 6.28 14.97 -16.60
N LEU A 195 6.43 13.64 -16.67
CA LEU A 195 6.10 12.84 -17.84
C LEU A 195 4.72 12.18 -17.71
N GLY A 196 4.29 11.78 -16.51
CA GLY A 196 2.99 11.16 -16.29
C GLY A 196 1.79 11.95 -16.86
N PRO A 197 1.69 13.27 -16.66
CA PRO A 197 0.62 14.07 -17.27
C PRO A 197 0.70 14.16 -18.80
N LYS A 198 1.90 14.02 -19.36
CA LYS A 198 2.18 14.16 -20.80
C LYS A 198 1.97 12.84 -21.55
N TRP A 199 2.33 11.71 -20.94
CA TRP A 199 2.33 10.38 -21.56
C TRP A 199 1.19 9.52 -20.99
N ARG A 200 -0.05 9.83 -21.39
CA ARG A 200 -1.26 9.19 -20.87
C ARG A 200 -1.43 7.72 -21.24
N GLU A 201 -0.67 7.23 -22.21
CA GLU A 201 -0.69 5.84 -22.68
C GLU A 201 0.06 4.90 -21.72
N VAL A 202 1.01 5.44 -20.95
CA VAL A 202 1.83 4.67 -20.01
C VAL A 202 1.43 5.05 -18.57
N PRO A 203 1.05 4.08 -17.73
CA PRO A 203 0.77 4.34 -16.32
C PRO A 203 1.96 5.01 -15.62
N ALA A 204 1.70 6.14 -14.95
CA ALA A 204 2.74 6.93 -14.31
C ALA A 204 3.65 6.13 -13.34
N PRO A 205 3.15 5.16 -12.54
CA PRO A 205 4.02 4.34 -11.69
C PRO A 205 5.10 3.57 -12.47
N LEU A 206 4.83 3.17 -13.72
CA LEU A 206 5.81 2.48 -14.56
C LEU A 206 6.90 3.43 -15.08
N LEU A 207 6.55 4.69 -15.32
CA LEU A 207 7.53 5.73 -15.65
C LEU A 207 8.50 5.97 -14.48
N GLY A 208 7.98 5.96 -13.25
CA GLY A 208 8.80 6.04 -12.04
C GLY A 208 9.78 4.88 -11.96
N LEU A 209 9.27 3.64 -12.02
CA LEU A 209 10.08 2.42 -11.97
C LEU A 209 11.15 2.35 -13.06
N ALA A 210 10.85 2.84 -14.27
CA ALA A 210 11.81 2.86 -15.38
C ALA A 210 12.92 3.91 -15.18
N ALA A 211 12.64 4.97 -14.42
CA ALA A 211 13.58 6.06 -14.17
C ALA A 211 14.44 5.86 -12.90
N GLY A 212 14.03 4.97 -11.99
CA GLY A 212 14.77 4.65 -10.76
C GLY A 212 14.09 3.58 -9.92
#